data_AF-A0A939PYC0-F1
#
_entry.id   AF-A0A939PYC0-F1
#
_cell.length_a   1.000
_cell.length_b   1.000
_cell.length_c   1.000
_cell.angle_alpha   90.00
_cell.angle_beta   90.00
_cell.angle_gamma   90.00
#
_symmetry.space_group_name_H-M   'P 1'
#
loop_
_entity.id
_entity.type
_entity.pdbx_description
1 polymer ?
#
loop_
_entity_poly.entity_id
_entity_poly.type
_entity_poly.pdbx_seq_one_letter_code
_entity_poly.pdbx_strand_id
1 'polypeptide(L)'
;MIVSEAQVQRVLSIYRMQGTQGVKASPSSVRPRPDTVTLSKEALEKQQELQRLRELVKGLPDVREARVAELRKAIQAGTYRVDSAKVAEKMVARFLVDRLAADLPPAEAAEEAPEGGEGPSHGSP
;
A
#
# COMPACT_ATOMS: atom_id res chain seq x y z
N MET A 1 -2.74 8.46 -0.03
CA MET A 1 -2.04 7.59 -0.99
C MET A 1 -2.58 6.17 -0.87
N ILE A 2 -2.94 5.53 -2.00
CA ILE A 2 -3.43 4.15 -2.07
C ILE A 2 -2.38 3.36 -2.85
N VAL A 3 -1.80 2.32 -2.23
CA VAL A 3 -0.88 1.41 -2.92
C VAL A 3 -1.66 0.68 -4.02
N SER A 4 -1.17 0.77 -5.26
CA SER A 4 -1.83 0.21 -6.44
C SER A 4 -1.65 -1.31 -6.49
N GLU A 5 -2.72 -2.02 -6.86
CA GLU A 5 -2.73 -3.49 -6.99
C GLU A 5 -1.63 -4.00 -7.94
N ALA A 6 -1.31 -3.21 -8.98
CA ALA A 6 -0.23 -3.51 -9.92
C ALA A 6 1.16 -3.45 -9.27
N GLN A 7 1.34 -2.68 -8.20
CA GLN A 7 2.61 -2.60 -7.45
C GLN A 7 2.83 -3.85 -6.59
N VAL A 8 1.77 -4.36 -5.96
CA VAL A 8 1.82 -5.58 -5.15
C VAL A 8 2.10 -6.82 -6.02
N GLN A 9 1.51 -6.89 -7.22
CA GLN A 9 1.73 -7.99 -8.16
C GLN A 9 3.19 -8.06 -8.64
N ARG A 10 3.81 -6.91 -8.94
CA ARG A 10 5.23 -6.85 -9.37
C ARG A 10 6.18 -7.40 -8.30
N VAL A 11 5.95 -7.06 -7.03
CA VAL A 11 6.75 -7.57 -5.90
C VAL A 11 6.59 -9.08 -5.74
N LEU A 12 5.37 -9.61 -5.83
CA LEU A 12 5.11 -11.05 -5.76
C LEU A 12 5.83 -11.84 -6.88
N SER A 13 5.92 -11.29 -8.10
CA SER A 13 6.66 -11.93 -9.20
C SER A 13 8.17 -11.98 -8.99
N ILE A 14 8.76 -10.94 -8.38
CA ILE A 14 10.20 -10.90 -8.08
C ILE A 14 10.56 -12.00 -7.06
N TYR A 15 9.70 -12.21 -6.06
CA TYR A 15 9.88 -13.28 -5.08
C TYR A 15 9.69 -14.67 -5.69
N ARG A 16 8.75 -14.84 -6.63
CA ARG A 16 8.54 -16.12 -7.33
C ARG A 16 9.73 -16.50 -8.23
N MET A 17 10.32 -15.52 -8.92
CA MET A 17 11.48 -15.76 -9.80
C MET A 17 12.76 -16.10 -9.04
N GLN A 18 12.89 -15.70 -7.77
CA GLN A 18 14.07 -16.00 -6.95
C GLN A 18 14.08 -17.43 -6.38
N GLY A 19 12.94 -18.14 -6.41
CA GLY A 19 12.83 -19.53 -5.93
C GLY A 19 13.37 -20.61 -6.88
N THR A 20 13.83 -20.26 -8.08
CA THR A 20 14.28 -21.25 -9.09
C THR A 20 15.66 -20.97 -9.70
N GLN A 21 16.58 -20.33 -8.98
CA GLN A 21 17.98 -20.32 -9.40
C GLN A 21 18.68 -21.62 -9.02
N GLY A 22 18.56 -22.61 -9.91
CA GLY A 22 19.17 -23.91 -9.73
C GLY A 22 19.27 -24.81 -10.96
N VAL A 23 19.04 -24.33 -12.20
CA VAL A 23 19.42 -25.09 -13.41
C VAL A 23 19.80 -24.12 -14.54
N LYS A 24 21.02 -24.28 -15.08
CA LYS A 24 21.55 -23.55 -16.23
C LYS A 24 20.74 -23.81 -17.51
N ALA A 25 20.41 -22.78 -18.29
CA ALA A 25 20.11 -22.93 -19.71
C ALA A 25 20.45 -21.64 -20.50
N SER A 26 21.01 -21.87 -21.70
CA SER A 26 21.54 -20.94 -22.71
C SER A 26 20.51 -19.91 -23.25
N PRO A 27 20.93 -18.79 -23.88
CA PRO A 27 20.03 -17.69 -24.23
C PRO A 27 19.28 -18.02 -25.52
N SER A 28 17.98 -18.24 -25.42
CA SER A 28 17.08 -18.17 -26.58
C SER A 28 16.15 -16.98 -26.39
N SER A 29 16.17 -16.09 -27.39
CA SER A 29 15.29 -14.95 -27.53
C SER A 29 13.83 -15.42 -27.57
N VAL A 30 13.12 -15.33 -26.46
CA VAL A 30 11.67 -15.49 -26.39
C VAL A 30 11.09 -14.11 -26.11
N ARG A 31 10.37 -13.55 -27.09
CA ARG A 31 9.58 -12.32 -26.93
C ARG A 31 8.67 -12.47 -25.70
N PRO A 32 8.55 -11.46 -24.82
CA PRO A 32 7.68 -11.55 -23.67
C PRO A 32 6.24 -11.68 -24.15
N ARG A 33 5.68 -12.89 -24.05
CA ARG A 33 4.23 -13.07 -24.15
C ARG A 33 3.61 -12.39 -22.93
N PRO A 34 2.53 -11.62 -23.08
CA PRO A 34 1.83 -11.06 -21.94
C PRO A 34 1.26 -12.21 -21.12
N ASP A 35 1.87 -12.48 -19.96
CA ASP A 35 1.35 -13.43 -18.98
C ASP A 35 -0.01 -12.93 -18.53
N THR A 36 -1.07 -13.65 -18.91
CA THR A 36 -2.44 -13.34 -18.49
C THR A 36 -2.61 -13.85 -17.07
N VAL A 37 -2.55 -12.94 -16.10
CA VAL A 37 -2.77 -13.26 -14.68
C VAL A 37 -4.27 -13.38 -14.46
N THR A 38 -4.81 -14.61 -14.51
CA THR A 38 -6.17 -14.89 -14.05
C THR A 38 -6.19 -14.90 -12.53
N LEU A 39 -6.77 -13.87 -11.91
CA LEU A 39 -7.07 -13.89 -10.47
C LEU A 39 -7.95 -15.11 -10.17
N SER A 40 -7.59 -15.91 -9.16
CA SER A 40 -8.45 -16.99 -8.71
C SER A 40 -9.80 -16.42 -8.26
N LYS A 41 -10.88 -17.20 -8.41
CA LYS A 41 -12.23 -16.76 -7.99
C LYS A 41 -12.25 -16.28 -6.53
N GLU A 42 -11.52 -16.97 -5.66
CA GLU A 42 -11.35 -16.61 -4.25
C GLU A 42 -10.66 -15.25 -4.04
N ALA A 43 -9.70 -14.87 -4.89
CA ALA A 43 -9.02 -13.58 -4.78
C ALA A 43 -9.95 -12.42 -5.17
N LEU A 44 -10.78 -12.61 -6.21
CA LEU A 44 -11.78 -11.64 -6.64
C LEU A 44 -12.85 -11.42 -5.57
N GLU A 45 -13.34 -12.49 -4.95
CA GLU A 45 -14.33 -12.42 -3.86
C GLU A 45 -13.80 -11.62 -2.67
N LYS A 46 -12.58 -11.90 -2.22
CA LYS A 46 -11.93 -11.16 -1.13
C LYS A 46 -11.68 -9.69 -1.48
N GLN A 47 -11.29 -9.41 -2.72
CA GLN A 47 -11.09 -8.03 -3.18
C GLN A 47 -12.40 -7.25 -3.13
N GLN A 48 -13.51 -7.84 -3.59
CA GLN A 48 -14.84 -7.23 -3.51
C GLN A 48 -15.27 -7.01 -2.05
N GLU A 49 -15.03 -7.98 -1.17
CA GLU A 49 -15.32 -7.84 0.26
C GLU A 49 -14.54 -6.67 0.88
N LEU A 50 -13.24 -6.58 0.60
CA LEU A 50 -12.39 -5.47 1.06
C LEU A 50 -12.83 -4.11 0.51
N GLN A 51 -13.28 -4.05 -0.75
CA GLN A 51 -13.81 -2.83 -1.35
C GLN A 51 -15.08 -2.38 -0.64
N ARG A 52 -16.05 -3.28 -0.45
CA ARG A 52 -17.29 -2.99 0.30
C ARG A 52 -16.99 -2.52 1.72
N LEU A 53 -16.05 -3.18 2.40
CA LEU A 53 -15.66 -2.80 3.76
C LEU A 53 -15.02 -1.40 3.81
N ARG A 54 -14.19 -1.06 2.83
CA ARG A 54 -13.61 0.30 2.72
C ARG A 54 -14.67 1.35 2.46
N GLU A 55 -15.66 1.08 1.63
CA GLU A 55 -16.78 2.00 1.36
C GLU A 55 -17.61 2.24 2.63
N LEU A 56 -17.93 1.18 3.36
CA LEU A 56 -18.63 1.28 4.65
C LEU A 56 -17.83 2.10 5.67
N VAL A 57 -16.51 1.90 5.75
CA VAL A 57 -15.64 2.66 6.66
C VAL A 57 -15.56 4.14 6.24
N LYS A 58 -15.52 4.45 4.94
CA LYS A 58 -15.55 5.83 4.43
C LYS A 58 -16.87 6.54 4.73
N GLY A 59 -17.97 5.82 4.84
CA GLY A 59 -19.28 6.37 5.21
C GLY A 59 -19.45 6.63 6.70
N LEU A 60 -18.51 6.20 7.55
CA LEU A 60 -18.55 6.49 8.97
C LEU A 60 -18.19 7.97 9.21
N PRO A 61 -18.81 8.61 10.22
CA PRO A 61 -18.46 9.97 10.58
C PRO A 61 -17.02 10.03 11.10
N ASP A 62 -16.29 11.07 10.70
CA ASP A 62 -14.93 11.34 11.18
C ASP A 62 -14.88 11.48 12.72
N VAL A 63 -15.96 12.00 13.30
CA VAL A 63 -16.10 12.20 14.75
C VAL A 63 -17.24 11.37 15.32
N ARG A 64 -16.94 10.58 16.35
CA ARG A 64 -17.94 9.84 17.13
C ARG A 64 -18.46 10.71 18.27
N GLU A 65 -19.43 11.56 17.97
CA GLU A 65 -19.99 12.56 18.91
C GLU A 65 -20.42 11.95 20.26
N ALA A 66 -21.10 10.80 20.25
CA ALA A 66 -21.51 10.12 21.48
C ALA A 66 -20.30 9.81 22.40
N ARG A 67 -19.20 9.32 21.82
CA ARG A 67 -17.97 9.01 22.57
C ARG A 67 -17.32 10.27 23.12
N VAL A 68 -17.33 11.35 22.34
CA VAL A 68 -16.81 12.65 22.78
C VAL A 68 -17.62 13.19 23.96
N ALA A 69 -18.95 13.11 23.89
CA ALA A 69 -19.83 13.55 24.97
C ALA A 69 -19.61 12.76 26.26
N GLU A 70 -19.48 11.43 26.18
CA GLU A 70 -19.12 10.57 27.33
C GLU A 70 -17.80 11.00 27.98
N LEU A 71 -16.75 11.18 27.17
CA LEU A 71 -15.44 11.58 27.66
C LEU A 71 -15.46 12.97 28.30
N ARG A 72 -16.16 13.94 27.68
CA ARG A 72 -16.35 15.28 28.25
C ARG A 72 -17.02 15.22 29.62
N LYS A 73 -18.07 14.42 29.78
CA LYS A 73 -18.74 14.22 31.07
C LYS A 73 -17.79 13.61 32.11
N ALA A 74 -17.03 12.57 31.75
CA ALA A 74 -16.06 11.94 32.66
C ALA A 74 -14.96 12.92 33.10
N ILE A 75 -14.51 13.79 32.20
CA ILE A 75 -13.52 14.84 32.50
C ILE A 75 -14.13 15.87 33.47
N GLN A 76 -15.34 16.37 33.19
CA GLN A 76 -16.02 17.34 34.07
C GLN A 76 -16.31 16.77 35.47
N ALA A 77 -16.65 15.49 35.54
CA ALA A 77 -16.88 14.78 36.79
C ALA A 77 -15.58 14.44 37.56
N GLY A 78 -14.40 14.69 36.98
CA GLY A 78 -13.10 14.34 37.57
C GLY A 78 -12.82 12.84 37.63
N THR A 79 -13.63 12.00 36.99
CA THR A 79 -13.49 10.54 36.98
C THR A 79 -12.65 10.03 35.82
N TYR A 80 -12.27 10.91 34.89
CA TYR A 80 -11.35 10.56 33.81
C TYR A 80 -9.91 10.46 34.33
N ARG A 81 -9.39 9.24 34.41
CA ARG A 81 -8.02 8.97 34.85
C ARG A 81 -7.08 8.80 33.65
N VAL A 82 -6.06 9.64 33.58
CA VAL A 82 -5.00 9.52 32.58
C VAL A 82 -4.00 8.44 33.00
N ASP A 83 -3.71 7.52 32.10
CA ASP A 83 -2.72 6.46 32.28
C ASP A 83 -1.41 6.87 31.60
N SER A 84 -0.39 7.18 32.40
CA SER A 84 0.90 7.67 31.90
C SER A 84 1.64 6.65 31.03
N ALA A 85 1.49 5.35 31.33
CA ALA A 85 2.11 4.30 30.53
C ALA A 85 1.52 4.26 29.11
N LYS A 86 0.19 4.38 29.01
CA LYS A 86 -0.49 4.46 27.70
C LYS A 86 -0.10 5.70 26.92
N VAL A 87 0.07 6.85 27.59
CA VAL A 87 0.54 8.07 26.93
C VAL A 87 1.94 7.87 26.36
N ALA A 88 2.87 7.36 27.15
CA ALA A 88 4.24 7.08 26.72
C ALA A 88 4.28 6.08 25.56
N GLU A 89 3.50 5.00 25.62
CA GLU A 89 3.36 4.03 24.53
C GLU A 89 2.94 4.72 23.22
N LYS A 90 1.92 5.58 23.25
CA LYS A 90 1.46 6.29 22.05
C LYS A 90 2.49 7.29 21.52
N MET A 91 3.24 7.95 22.39
CA MET A 91 4.33 8.86 21.98
C MET A 91 5.43 8.09 21.25
N VAL A 92 5.91 6.98 21.83
CA VAL A 92 6.94 6.13 21.22
C VAL A 92 6.45 5.52 19.91
N ALA A 93 5.24 4.97 19.90
CA ALA A 93 4.65 4.39 18.70
C ALA A 93 4.55 5.42 17.56
N ARG A 94 4.11 6.65 17.86
CA ARG A 94 4.05 7.72 16.85
C ARG A 94 5.43 8.09 16.32
N PHE A 95 6.41 8.25 17.20
CA PHE A 95 7.79 8.57 16.83
C PHE A 95 8.38 7.49 15.90
N LEU A 96 8.16 6.21 16.20
CA LEU A 96 8.63 5.11 15.37
C LEU A 96 7.99 5.13 13.97
N VAL A 97 6.68 5.38 13.89
CA VAL A 97 5.97 5.49 12.60
C VAL A 97 6.51 6.66 11.78
N ASP A 98 6.73 7.82 12.40
CA ASP A 98 7.24 9.01 11.72
C ASP A 98 8.65 8.79 11.17
N ARG A 99 9.52 8.15 11.95
CA ARG A 99 10.88 7.82 11.51
C ARG A 99 10.87 6.83 10.34
N LEU A 100 10.10 5.75 10.45
CA LEU A 100 9.99 4.76 9.38
C LEU A 100 9.39 5.35 8.10
N ALA A 101 8.44 6.28 8.22
CA ALA A 101 7.87 6.98 7.08
C ALA A 101 8.88 7.96 6.43
N ALA A 102 9.74 8.61 7.21
CA ALA A 102 10.78 9.51 6.71
C ALA A 102 11.93 8.78 6.01
N ASP A 103 12.25 7.56 6.45
CA ASP A 103 13.30 6.72 5.86
C ASP A 103 12.84 5.99 4.57
N LEU A 104 11.53 5.98 4.26
CA LEU A 104 11.02 5.45 3.00
C LEU A 104 11.10 6.53 1.89
N PRO A 105 11.67 6.22 0.71
CA PRO A 105 11.62 7.15 -0.41
C PRO A 105 10.17 7.45 -0.78
N PRO A 106 9.83 8.72 -1.10
CA PRO A 106 8.48 9.07 -1.50
C PRO A 106 8.11 8.27 -2.74
N ALA A 107 6.99 7.55 -2.66
CA ALA A 107 6.47 6.72 -3.75
C ALA A 107 6.14 7.51 -5.02
N GLU A 108 6.18 8.84 -4.97
CA GLU A 108 5.81 9.75 -6.06
C GLU A 108 7.01 10.21 -6.92
N ALA A 109 8.26 9.99 -6.49
CA ALA A 109 9.44 10.46 -7.25
C ALA A 109 9.79 9.61 -8.50
N ALA A 110 8.98 8.58 -8.81
CA ALA A 110 9.25 7.67 -9.93
C ALA A 110 8.36 7.91 -11.18
N GLU A 111 7.42 8.86 -11.15
CA GLU A 111 6.52 9.12 -12.30
C GLU A 111 6.82 10.42 -13.08
N GLU A 112 7.73 11.27 -12.63
CA GLU A 112 8.12 12.47 -13.39
C GLU A 112 9.53 12.33 -14.01
N ALA A 113 9.64 11.51 -15.05
CA ALA A 113 10.67 11.69 -16.07
C ALA A 113 9.96 11.96 -17.41
N PRO A 114 10.24 13.09 -18.08
CA PRO A 114 9.49 13.47 -19.27
C PRO A 114 9.78 12.51 -20.44
N GLU A 115 8.75 11.83 -20.90
CA GLU A 115 8.68 11.33 -22.28
C GLU A 115 8.70 12.54 -23.23
N GLY A 116 9.65 12.57 -24.15
CA GLY A 116 9.70 13.61 -25.18
C GLY A 116 11.03 13.71 -25.90
N GLY A 117 11.26 12.82 -26.86
CA GLY A 117 12.41 12.87 -27.76
C GLY A 117 12.22 11.90 -28.91
N GLU A 118 11.37 12.28 -29.86
CA GLU A 118 11.00 11.54 -31.06
C GLU A 118 12.22 11.06 -31.86
N GLY A 119 12.14 9.81 -32.30
CA GLY A 119 12.85 9.33 -33.48
C GLY A 119 12.10 8.14 -34.06
N PRO A 120 11.75 8.20 -35.35
CA PRO A 120 12.22 7.10 -36.17
C PRO A 120 12.91 7.62 -37.44
N SER A 121 14.15 7.16 -37.58
CA SER A 121 14.88 7.03 -38.82
C SER A 121 14.04 6.25 -39.84
N HIS A 122 13.67 6.91 -40.95
CA HIS A 122 13.25 6.21 -42.15
C HIS A 122 14.48 5.73 -42.93
N GLY A 123 14.42 4.48 -43.40
CA GLY A 123 15.10 4.06 -44.62
C GLY A 123 16.28 3.11 -44.45
N SER A 124 16.02 1.81 -44.57
CA SER A 124 16.93 0.83 -45.18
C SER A 124 16.25 0.35 -46.47
N PRO A 125 16.93 -0.35 -47.41
CA PRO A 125 18.31 -0.84 -47.39
C PRO A 125 19.27 -0.10 -48.34
#